data_AF-A0A8T5NG43-F1
#
_entry.id   AF-A0A8T5NG43-F1
#
_cell.length_a   1.000
_cell.length_b   1.000
_cell.length_c   1.000
_cell.angle_alpha   90.00
_cell.angle_beta   90.00
_cell.angle_gamma   90.00
#
_symmetry.space_group_name_H-M   'P 1'
#
loop_
_entity.id
_entity.type
_entity.pdbx_description
1 polymer ?
#
loop_
_entity_poly.entity_id
_entity_poly.type
_entity_poly.pdbx_seq_one_letter_code
_entity_poly.pdbx_strand_id
1 'polypeptide(L)'
;GDYYFLEMNTRLQVEHPITEVVTGISIVKEQLTVASGEKLTDRQEDIQQRGWAIECRINAEDPLNNFTPSPGKIRRYRSPGGPGVRVDSGVHTGYTITPYYDSLISKLTVWGRDRSEAIPRMKRALYEYIIVGVTTNIPFHKAVMNNEYFKRGELTTHFIDDHNIIADVEKVIESEKEKGATLASALGVEDKKVAAITAAVGAYISAGERK
;
A
#
# COMPACT_ATOMS: atom_id res chain seq x y z
N GLY A 1 26.70 -13.20 0.35
CA GLY A 1 26.69 -11.74 0.48
C GLY A 1 27.18 -11.42 1.86
N ASP A 2 28.15 -10.51 1.97
CA ASP A 2 28.66 -10.03 3.24
C ASP A 2 27.76 -8.90 3.78
N TYR A 3 27.76 -8.71 5.11
CA TYR A 3 26.93 -7.72 5.79
C TYR A 3 27.79 -6.66 6.48
N TYR A 4 27.41 -5.39 6.34
CA TYR A 4 28.11 -4.26 6.94
C TYR A 4 27.12 -3.37 7.71
N PHE A 5 27.46 -3.01 8.95
CA PHE A 5 26.67 -2.06 9.73
C PHE A 5 26.73 -0.66 9.11
N LEU A 6 25.59 0.03 9.05
CA LEU A 6 25.49 1.40 8.53
C LEU A 6 24.90 2.36 9.56
N GLU A 7 23.74 2.01 10.13
CA GLU A 7 23.03 2.89 11.05
C GLU A 7 22.22 2.11 12.10
N MET A 8 21.78 2.84 13.13
CA MET A 8 20.84 2.36 14.14
C MET A 8 19.78 3.43 14.39
N ASN A 9 18.50 3.05 14.26
CA ASN A 9 17.38 3.92 14.55
C ASN A 9 16.91 3.70 16.00
N THR A 10 17.13 4.67 16.88
CA THR A 10 16.74 4.62 18.31
C THR A 10 15.27 5.00 18.55
N ARG A 11 14.40 4.59 17.62
CA ARG A 11 12.95 4.88 17.65
C ARG A 11 12.19 3.82 16.85
N LEU A 12 10.87 3.81 17.01
CA LEU A 12 10.00 3.00 16.15
C LEU A 12 10.14 3.45 14.69
N GLN A 13 10.19 2.47 13.79
CA GLN A 13 10.20 2.71 12.35
C GLN A 13 8.80 2.62 11.76
N VAL A 14 8.58 3.31 10.65
CA VAL A 14 7.24 3.40 10.02
C VAL A 14 6.76 2.01 9.59
N GLU A 15 7.68 1.20 9.09
CA GLU A 15 7.53 -0.15 8.56
C GLU A 15 7.43 -1.26 9.63
N HIS A 16 7.37 -0.93 10.93
CA HIS A 16 7.16 -1.94 11.99
C HIS A 16 5.94 -2.87 11.78
N PRO A 17 4.83 -2.49 11.11
CA PRO A 17 3.69 -3.39 10.95
C PRO A 17 4.04 -4.70 10.25
N ILE A 18 5.00 -4.72 9.32
CA ILE A 18 5.38 -5.97 8.63
C ILE A 18 5.96 -6.99 9.62
N THR A 19 6.73 -6.53 10.60
CA THR A 19 7.27 -7.36 11.67
C THR A 19 6.15 -7.83 12.59
N GLU A 20 5.26 -6.92 13.01
CA GLU A 20 4.14 -7.27 13.89
C GLU A 20 3.24 -8.35 13.28
N VAL A 21 2.92 -8.27 11.98
CA VAL A 21 2.01 -9.23 11.35
C VAL A 21 2.64 -10.60 11.11
N VAL A 22 3.97 -10.70 10.98
CA VAL A 22 4.66 -12.01 10.82
C VAL A 22 5.03 -12.66 12.15
N THR A 23 5.27 -11.88 13.20
CA THR A 23 5.58 -12.44 14.53
C THR A 23 4.33 -12.61 15.39
N GLY A 24 3.35 -11.71 15.26
CA GLY A 24 2.21 -11.58 16.15
C GLY A 24 2.48 -10.69 17.38
N ILE A 25 3.67 -10.06 17.45
CA ILE A 25 4.07 -9.20 18.56
C ILE A 25 3.63 -7.77 18.28
N SER A 26 2.96 -7.13 19.24
CA SER A 26 2.62 -5.71 19.14
C SER A 26 3.78 -4.87 19.69
N ILE A 27 4.61 -4.35 18.79
CA ILE A 27 5.84 -3.61 19.14
C ILE A 27 5.50 -2.34 19.90
N VAL A 28 4.47 -1.60 19.49
CA VAL A 28 4.05 -0.36 20.18
C VAL A 28 3.60 -0.66 21.62
N LYS A 29 2.88 -1.78 21.83
CA LYS A 29 2.47 -2.20 23.17
C LYS A 29 3.67 -2.60 24.02
N GLU A 30 4.64 -3.33 23.45
CA GLU A 30 5.88 -3.69 24.17
C GLU A 30 6.69 -2.44 24.54
N GLN A 31 6.76 -1.42 23.67
CA GLN A 31 7.39 -0.14 24.02
C GLN A 31 6.76 0.51 25.25
N LEU A 32 5.42 0.54 25.33
CA LEU A 32 4.70 1.08 26.49
C LEU A 32 4.93 0.23 27.74
N THR A 33 4.94 -1.10 27.58
CA THR A 33 5.19 -2.07 28.67
C THR A 33 6.57 -1.83 29.29
N VAL A 34 7.62 -1.78 28.48
CA VAL A 34 8.98 -1.48 28.93
C VAL A 34 9.07 -0.08 29.55
N ALA A 35 8.41 0.93 28.95
CA ALA A 35 8.40 2.28 29.50
C ALA A 35 7.72 2.36 30.88
N SER A 36 6.80 1.45 31.19
CA SER A 36 6.20 1.32 32.52
C SER A 36 7.07 0.56 33.55
N GLY A 37 8.27 0.13 33.16
CA GLY A 37 9.20 -0.61 34.03
C GLY A 37 8.98 -2.12 34.07
N GLU A 38 8.04 -2.62 33.28
CA GLU A 38 7.79 -4.05 33.13
C GLU A 38 8.84 -4.70 32.21
N LYS A 39 8.96 -6.03 32.30
CA LYS A 39 9.86 -6.82 31.45
C LYS A 39 9.23 -7.07 30.07
N LEU A 40 10.05 -7.43 29.09
CA LEU A 40 9.57 -7.95 27.80
C LEU A 40 8.69 -9.17 28.01
N THR A 41 7.60 -9.24 27.26
CA THR A 41 6.61 -10.32 27.37
C THR A 41 7.16 -11.66 26.87
N ASP A 42 7.90 -11.63 25.76
CA ASP A 42 8.39 -12.81 25.05
C ASP A 42 9.92 -12.99 25.21
N ARG A 43 10.38 -14.24 25.17
CA ARG A 43 11.82 -14.56 25.06
C ARG A 43 12.19 -14.82 23.61
N GLN A 44 13.49 -14.81 23.32
CA GLN A 44 13.98 -15.05 21.96
C GLN A 44 13.52 -16.39 21.36
N GLU A 45 13.41 -17.43 22.18
CA GLU A 45 12.91 -18.76 21.79
C GLU A 45 11.42 -18.82 21.44
N ASP A 46 10.63 -17.84 21.91
CA ASP A 46 9.19 -17.73 21.63
C ASP A 46 8.91 -17.03 20.29
N ILE A 47 9.89 -16.29 19.75
CA ILE A 47 9.72 -15.47 18.55
C ILE A 47 9.90 -16.31 17.30
N GLN A 48 8.81 -16.49 16.55
CA GLN A 48 8.83 -17.16 15.25
C GLN A 48 8.28 -16.25 14.16
N GLN A 49 8.97 -16.19 13.03
CA GLN A 49 8.44 -15.57 11.83
C GLN A 49 7.46 -16.55 11.15
N ARG A 50 6.21 -16.12 11.00
CA ARG A 50 5.15 -16.88 10.33
C ARG A 50 4.71 -16.11 9.09
N GLY A 51 4.95 -16.71 7.93
CA GLY A 51 4.52 -16.17 6.65
C GLY A 51 5.38 -15.01 6.12
N TRP A 52 4.76 -14.22 5.26
CA TRP A 52 5.38 -13.13 4.52
C TRP A 52 4.50 -11.89 4.57
N ALA A 53 5.11 -10.73 4.78
CA ALA A 53 4.40 -9.45 4.76
C ALA A 53 5.01 -8.46 3.78
N ILE A 54 4.15 -7.58 3.25
CA ILE A 54 4.53 -6.49 2.35
C ILE A 54 3.76 -5.26 2.81
N GLU A 55 4.47 -4.14 2.95
CA GLU A 55 3.87 -2.82 3.22
C GLU A 55 4.08 -1.89 2.03
N CYS A 56 3.02 -1.18 1.66
CA CYS A 56 3.05 -0.05 0.73
C CYS A 56 2.67 1.22 1.47
N ARG A 57 3.53 2.25 1.42
CA ARG A 57 3.18 3.60 1.87
C ARG A 57 2.36 4.29 0.79
N ILE A 58 1.08 4.51 1.07
CA ILE A 58 0.19 5.19 0.16
C ILE A 58 0.31 6.69 0.44
N ASN A 59 0.89 7.39 -0.51
CA ASN A 59 1.19 8.82 -0.41
C ASN A 59 0.38 9.61 -1.43
N ALA A 60 0.08 10.86 -1.09
CA ALA A 60 -0.42 11.85 -2.02
C ALA A 60 0.73 12.42 -2.85
N GLU A 61 1.20 11.65 -3.82
CA GLU A 61 2.33 11.97 -4.70
C GLU A 61 2.00 11.57 -6.13
N ASP A 62 2.61 12.25 -7.10
CA ASP A 62 2.52 11.92 -8.52
C ASP A 62 3.78 11.19 -9.00
N PRO A 63 3.75 9.85 -9.20
CA PRO A 63 4.92 9.10 -9.63
C PRO A 63 5.47 9.50 -11.00
N LEU A 64 4.63 10.03 -11.91
CA LEU A 64 5.08 10.45 -13.25
C LEU A 64 5.66 11.86 -13.24
N ASN A 65 5.44 12.62 -12.18
CA ASN A 65 6.00 13.94 -11.98
C ASN A 65 7.03 13.92 -10.83
N ASN A 66 8.00 13.01 -10.93
CA ASN A 66 9.10 12.86 -9.97
C ASN A 66 8.63 12.75 -8.50
N PHE A 67 7.53 12.03 -8.26
CA PHE A 67 6.91 11.87 -6.94
C PHE A 67 6.58 13.19 -6.24
N THR A 68 6.28 14.25 -7.00
CA THR A 68 5.90 15.55 -6.44
C THR A 68 4.66 15.39 -5.56
N PRO A 69 4.65 15.94 -4.32
CA PRO A 69 3.48 15.91 -3.46
C PRO A 69 2.23 16.52 -4.10
N SER A 70 1.07 15.93 -3.83
CA SER A 70 -0.25 16.30 -4.34
C SER A 70 -1.17 16.72 -3.19
N PRO A 71 -0.93 17.89 -2.54
CA PRO A 71 -1.80 18.37 -1.49
C PRO A 71 -3.21 18.65 -2.04
N GLY A 72 -4.23 18.44 -1.22
CA GLY A 72 -5.60 18.60 -1.64
C GLY A 72 -6.61 17.92 -0.75
N LYS A 73 -7.90 18.13 -1.07
CA LYS A 73 -9.00 17.57 -0.30
C LYS A 73 -9.36 16.18 -0.79
N ILE A 74 -9.33 15.19 0.09
CA ILE A 74 -9.84 13.85 -0.16
C ILE A 74 -11.36 13.92 -0.25
N ARG A 75 -11.90 13.78 -1.45
CA ARG A 75 -13.35 13.84 -1.74
C ARG A 75 -14.04 12.50 -1.51
N ARG A 76 -13.31 11.40 -1.71
CA ARG A 76 -13.78 10.04 -1.44
C ARG A 76 -12.62 9.21 -0.93
N TYR A 77 -12.86 8.46 0.13
CA TYR A 77 -11.90 7.53 0.71
C TYR A 77 -12.59 6.21 1.02
N ARG A 78 -12.03 5.12 0.51
CA ARG A 78 -12.41 3.76 0.86
C ARG A 78 -11.15 2.89 0.90
N SER A 79 -10.75 2.52 2.09
CA SER A 79 -9.66 1.58 2.30
C SER A 79 -10.06 0.15 1.91
N PRO A 80 -9.09 -0.67 1.45
CA PRO A 80 -9.30 -2.10 1.25
C PRO A 80 -9.41 -2.82 2.60
N GLY A 81 -9.93 -4.03 2.57
CA GLY A 81 -10.02 -4.89 3.75
C GLY A 81 -9.92 -6.38 3.42
N GLY A 82 -10.45 -7.21 4.31
CA GLY A 82 -10.47 -8.66 4.15
C GLY A 82 -9.28 -9.39 4.81
N PRO A 83 -9.28 -10.73 4.78
CA PRO A 83 -8.27 -11.53 5.46
C PRO A 83 -6.83 -11.21 5.02
N GLY A 84 -5.95 -11.00 6.00
CA GLY A 84 -4.55 -10.70 5.78
C GLY A 84 -4.28 -9.29 5.25
N VAL A 85 -5.23 -8.35 5.36
CA VAL A 85 -5.04 -6.92 5.05
C VAL A 85 -5.18 -6.09 6.31
N ARG A 86 -4.17 -5.24 6.55
CA ARG A 86 -4.12 -4.24 7.61
C ARG A 86 -3.91 -2.87 7.00
N VAL A 87 -4.64 -1.87 7.50
CA VAL A 87 -4.50 -0.48 7.08
C VAL A 87 -4.31 0.38 8.32
N ASP A 88 -3.17 1.06 8.38
CA ASP A 88 -2.87 2.07 9.40
C ASP A 88 -3.03 3.43 8.71
N SER A 89 -4.11 4.16 9.01
CA SER A 89 -4.41 5.47 8.40
C SER A 89 -4.82 6.50 9.45
N GLY A 90 -4.58 7.77 9.15
CA GLY A 90 -5.07 8.92 9.93
C GLY A 90 -5.99 9.85 9.14
N VAL A 91 -6.43 9.46 7.93
CA VAL A 91 -7.26 10.29 7.06
C VAL A 91 -8.69 9.78 6.96
N HIS A 92 -9.59 10.64 6.46
CA HIS A 92 -10.98 10.29 6.18
C HIS A 92 -11.52 11.08 4.99
N THR A 93 -12.72 10.72 4.52
CA THR A 93 -13.41 11.53 3.50
C THR A 93 -13.60 12.96 4.04
N GLY A 94 -13.22 13.95 3.25
CA GLY A 94 -13.24 15.37 3.61
C GLY A 94 -11.92 15.91 4.19
N TYR A 95 -10.96 15.06 4.53
CA TYR A 95 -9.64 15.47 5.02
C TYR A 95 -8.86 16.24 3.96
N THR A 96 -8.12 17.27 4.37
CA THR A 96 -7.24 18.05 3.48
C THR A 96 -5.80 17.72 3.78
N ILE A 97 -5.11 17.16 2.79
CA ILE A 97 -3.66 16.96 2.82
C ILE A 97 -3.01 18.31 2.58
N THR A 98 -2.24 18.77 3.57
CA THR A 98 -1.54 20.07 3.52
C THR A 98 -0.15 19.89 2.91
N PRO A 99 0.47 20.95 2.38
CA PRO A 99 1.84 20.89 1.87
C PRO A 99 2.91 20.95 2.98
N TYR A 100 2.50 21.03 4.26
CA TYR A 100 3.41 21.29 5.38
C TYR A 100 3.99 20.02 6.03
N TYR A 101 3.37 18.86 5.78
CA TYR A 101 3.75 17.60 6.38
C TYR A 101 4.03 16.55 5.31
N ASP A 102 4.47 15.38 5.75
CA ASP A 102 4.62 14.21 4.89
C ASP A 102 3.30 13.89 4.14
N SER A 103 3.43 13.44 2.91
CA SER A 103 2.33 13.14 1.98
C SER A 103 1.58 11.84 2.32
N LEU A 104 2.01 11.11 3.36
CA LEU A 104 1.44 9.83 3.78
C LEU A 104 -0.06 9.92 4.09
N ILE A 105 -0.83 9.11 3.36
CA ILE A 105 -2.27 8.91 3.56
C ILE A 105 -2.50 7.72 4.50
N SER A 106 -1.79 6.60 4.22
CA SER A 106 -1.90 5.37 5.00
C SER A 106 -0.76 4.41 4.70
N LYS A 107 -0.53 3.47 5.62
CA LYS A 107 0.26 2.27 5.35
C LYS A 107 -0.68 1.12 5.04
N LEU A 108 -0.51 0.50 3.88
CA LEU A 108 -1.23 -0.69 3.48
C LEU A 108 -0.31 -1.89 3.66
N THR A 109 -0.63 -2.75 4.62
CA THR A 109 0.17 -3.94 4.93
C THR A 109 -0.65 -5.17 4.63
N VAL A 110 -0.04 -6.13 3.94
CA VAL A 110 -0.65 -7.45 3.74
C VAL A 110 0.24 -8.55 4.31
N TRP A 111 -0.40 -9.63 4.71
CA TRP A 111 0.25 -10.87 5.16
C TRP A 111 -0.22 -12.03 4.28
N GLY A 112 0.66 -12.99 4.00
CA GLY A 112 0.32 -14.29 3.40
C GLY A 112 1.23 -15.40 3.92
N ARG A 113 0.91 -16.66 3.63
CA ARG A 113 1.75 -17.80 4.06
C ARG A 113 3.15 -17.79 3.45
N ASP A 114 3.28 -17.17 2.29
CA ASP A 114 4.54 -16.94 1.59
C ASP A 114 4.44 -15.69 0.70
N ARG A 115 5.55 -15.35 0.03
CA ARG A 115 5.63 -14.20 -0.87
C ARG A 115 4.66 -14.32 -2.05
N SER A 116 4.47 -15.53 -2.58
CA SER A 116 3.57 -15.80 -3.71
C SER A 116 2.10 -15.60 -3.36
N GLU A 117 1.74 -15.71 -2.09
CA GLU A 117 0.41 -15.38 -1.58
C GLU A 117 0.26 -13.89 -1.21
N ALA A 118 1.31 -13.29 -0.64
CA ALA A 118 1.30 -11.89 -0.23
C ALA A 118 1.16 -10.93 -1.44
N ILE A 119 1.84 -11.21 -2.55
CA ILE A 119 1.82 -10.32 -3.73
C ILE A 119 0.42 -10.21 -4.37
N PRO A 120 -0.29 -11.30 -4.73
CA PRO A 120 -1.66 -11.22 -5.23
C PRO A 120 -2.61 -10.53 -4.25
N ARG A 121 -2.43 -10.74 -2.94
CA ARG A 121 -3.21 -10.05 -1.91
C ARG A 121 -2.96 -8.55 -1.92
N MET A 122 -1.70 -8.11 -2.02
CA MET A 122 -1.37 -6.69 -2.18
C MET A 122 -1.98 -6.11 -3.46
N LYS A 123 -1.87 -6.82 -4.59
CA LYS A 123 -2.46 -6.41 -5.88
C LYS A 123 -3.97 -6.18 -5.76
N ARG A 124 -4.69 -7.10 -5.10
CA ARG A 124 -6.13 -6.95 -4.84
C ARG A 124 -6.40 -5.74 -3.94
N ALA A 125 -5.67 -5.60 -2.84
CA ALA A 125 -5.87 -4.50 -1.90
C ALA A 125 -5.61 -3.13 -2.55
N LEU A 126 -4.56 -2.99 -3.37
CA LEU A 126 -4.29 -1.78 -4.16
C LEU A 126 -5.35 -1.51 -5.22
N TYR A 127 -5.96 -2.54 -5.79
CA TYR A 127 -7.06 -2.40 -6.75
C TYR A 127 -8.35 -1.89 -6.10
N GLU A 128 -8.67 -2.39 -4.90
CA GLU A 128 -9.86 -1.98 -4.13
C GLU A 128 -9.71 -0.60 -3.47
N TYR A 129 -8.50 -0.05 -3.40
CA TYR A 129 -8.24 1.20 -2.67
C TYR A 129 -8.74 2.42 -3.47
N ILE A 130 -9.81 3.05 -2.98
CA ILE A 130 -10.41 4.24 -3.60
C ILE A 130 -9.98 5.50 -2.85
N ILE A 131 -9.21 6.35 -3.52
CA ILE A 131 -8.85 7.69 -3.05
C ILE A 131 -9.13 8.67 -4.18
N VAL A 132 -10.01 9.64 -3.95
CA VAL A 132 -10.41 10.64 -4.95
C VAL A 132 -10.14 12.03 -4.41
N GLY A 133 -9.57 12.90 -5.24
CA GLY A 133 -9.35 14.32 -4.93
C GLY A 133 -7.88 14.73 -4.85
N VAL A 134 -6.98 13.75 -4.77
CA VAL A 134 -5.52 13.92 -4.83
C VAL A 134 -4.92 12.84 -5.73
N THR A 135 -3.75 13.11 -6.33
CA THR A 135 -2.96 12.07 -7.01
C THR A 135 -2.27 11.22 -5.96
N THR A 136 -2.12 9.91 -6.23
CA THR A 136 -1.46 8.99 -5.30
C THR A 136 -0.43 8.13 -5.98
N ASN A 137 0.51 7.59 -5.19
CA ASN A 137 1.52 6.65 -5.67
C ASN A 137 1.01 5.19 -5.82
N ILE A 138 -0.30 4.93 -5.74
CA ILE A 138 -0.87 3.59 -5.94
C ILE A 138 -0.46 2.95 -7.27
N PRO A 139 -0.47 3.66 -8.42
CA PRO A 139 -0.04 3.09 -9.70
C PRO A 139 1.42 2.60 -9.67
N PHE A 140 2.30 3.29 -8.93
CA PHE A 140 3.68 2.85 -8.72
C PHE A 140 3.74 1.52 -7.99
N HIS A 141 3.01 1.38 -6.87
CA HIS A 141 2.96 0.10 -6.15
C HIS A 141 2.39 -1.03 -7.02
N LYS A 142 1.38 -0.75 -7.85
CA LYS A 142 0.82 -1.72 -8.80
C LYS A 142 1.87 -2.16 -9.84
N ALA A 143 2.69 -1.24 -10.35
CA ALA A 143 3.79 -1.57 -11.26
C ALA A 143 4.82 -2.49 -10.57
N VAL A 144 5.26 -2.13 -9.35
CA VAL A 144 6.20 -2.95 -8.56
C VAL A 144 5.64 -4.36 -8.32
N MET A 145 4.38 -4.51 -7.92
CA MET A 145 3.77 -5.83 -7.68
C MET A 145 3.61 -6.68 -8.97
N ASN A 146 3.64 -6.04 -10.14
CA ASN A 146 3.57 -6.73 -11.43
C ASN A 146 4.94 -7.08 -12.01
N ASN A 147 6.02 -6.45 -11.54
CA ASN A 147 7.37 -6.69 -12.02
C ASN A 147 7.90 -8.09 -11.61
N GLU A 148 8.50 -8.80 -12.57
CA GLU A 148 8.95 -10.18 -12.35
C GLU A 148 10.15 -10.29 -11.40
N TYR A 149 11.08 -9.32 -11.42
CA TYR A 149 12.23 -9.28 -10.49
C TYR A 149 11.77 -9.04 -9.06
N PHE A 150 10.78 -8.16 -8.87
CA PHE A 150 10.13 -8.00 -7.58
C PHE A 150 9.48 -9.30 -7.11
N LYS A 151 8.74 -10.01 -7.96
CA LYS A 151 8.13 -11.29 -7.58
C LYS A 151 9.15 -12.32 -7.13
N ARG A 152 10.28 -12.43 -7.84
CA ARG A 152 11.38 -13.35 -7.48
C ARG A 152 12.20 -12.91 -6.27
N GLY A 153 12.05 -11.66 -5.81
CA GLY A 153 12.83 -11.12 -4.69
C GLY A 153 14.25 -10.73 -5.08
N GLU A 154 14.51 -10.54 -6.37
CA GLU A 154 15.77 -10.07 -6.92
C GLU A 154 15.83 -8.54 -6.78
N LEU A 155 16.15 -8.06 -5.58
CA LEU A 155 16.07 -6.64 -5.22
C LEU A 155 17.44 -6.09 -4.82
N THR A 156 17.70 -4.86 -5.22
CA THR A 156 18.82 -4.01 -4.79
C THR A 156 18.29 -2.62 -4.45
N THR A 157 19.14 -1.74 -3.90
CA THR A 157 18.79 -0.32 -3.69
C THR A 157 18.58 0.44 -5.00
N HIS A 158 19.03 -0.11 -6.14
CA HIS A 158 18.87 0.46 -7.48
C HIS A 158 17.72 -0.17 -8.28
N PHE A 159 16.97 -1.11 -7.68
CA PHE A 159 15.91 -1.88 -8.33
C PHE A 159 14.94 -1.04 -9.18
N ILE A 160 14.54 0.14 -8.69
CA ILE A 160 13.59 1.02 -9.39
C ILE A 160 14.17 1.52 -10.72
N ASP A 161 15.43 1.91 -10.72
CA ASP A 161 16.14 2.45 -11.89
C ASP A 161 16.55 1.31 -12.83
N ASP A 162 17.15 0.25 -12.28
CA ASP A 162 17.66 -0.92 -13.03
C ASP A 162 16.56 -1.62 -13.84
N HIS A 163 15.33 -1.62 -13.33
CA HIS A 163 14.19 -2.25 -13.98
C HIS A 163 13.18 -1.26 -14.56
N ASN A 164 13.55 0.02 -14.64
CA ASN A 164 12.76 1.09 -15.26
C ASN A 164 11.28 1.09 -14.84
N ILE A 165 11.04 1.02 -13.52
CA ILE A 165 9.69 0.86 -12.98
C ILE A 165 8.76 2.01 -13.37
N ILE A 166 9.30 3.21 -13.60
CA ILE A 166 8.53 4.39 -14.04
C ILE A 166 7.82 4.13 -15.38
N ALA A 167 8.48 3.49 -16.35
CA ALA A 167 7.84 3.11 -17.61
C ALA A 167 6.69 2.10 -17.41
N ASP A 168 6.78 1.24 -16.40
CA ASP A 168 5.68 0.34 -16.04
C ASP A 168 4.52 1.08 -15.35
N VAL A 169 4.79 2.18 -14.63
CA VAL A 169 3.74 3.03 -14.06
C VAL A 169 2.88 3.66 -15.16
N GLU A 170 3.48 4.15 -16.23
CA GLU A 170 2.76 4.71 -17.37
C GLU A 170 1.78 3.69 -17.98
N LYS A 171 2.24 2.44 -18.17
CA LYS A 171 1.42 1.33 -18.67
C LYS A 171 0.26 1.01 -17.73
N VAL A 172 0.50 1.03 -16.41
CA VAL A 172 -0.55 0.80 -15.40
C VAL A 172 -1.61 1.89 -15.50
N ILE A 173 -1.21 3.16 -15.54
CA ILE A 173 -2.13 4.30 -15.63
C ILE A 173 -2.97 4.22 -16.91
N GLU A 174 -2.36 3.89 -18.05
CA GLU A 174 -3.08 3.77 -19.32
C GLU A 174 -4.10 2.63 -19.29
N SER A 175 -3.71 1.46 -18.78
CA SER A 175 -4.62 0.32 -18.62
C SER A 175 -5.81 0.64 -17.70
N GLU A 176 -5.62 1.45 -16.65
CA GLU A 176 -6.70 1.84 -15.75
C GLU A 176 -7.65 2.85 -16.38
N LYS A 177 -7.15 3.78 -17.20
CA LYS A 177 -8.00 4.69 -17.99
C LYS A 177 -8.88 3.93 -18.96
N GLU A 178 -8.32 2.97 -19.70
CA GLU A 178 -9.06 2.13 -20.65
C GLU A 178 -10.17 1.33 -19.96
N LYS A 179 -9.86 0.68 -18.82
CA LYS A 179 -10.84 -0.06 -18.01
C LYS A 179 -11.94 0.87 -17.48
N GLY A 180 -11.57 2.06 -17.01
CA GLY A 180 -12.51 3.06 -16.51
C GLY A 180 -13.47 3.55 -17.59
N ALA A 181 -12.97 3.84 -18.79
CA ALA A 181 -13.78 4.25 -19.94
C ALA A 181 -14.73 3.13 -20.39
N THR A 182 -14.24 1.89 -20.42
CA THR A 182 -15.04 0.71 -20.77
C THR A 182 -16.18 0.51 -19.77
N LEU A 183 -15.90 0.61 -18.46
CA LEU A 183 -16.94 0.43 -17.45
C LEU A 183 -17.96 1.58 -17.45
N ALA A 184 -17.53 2.82 -17.68
CA ALA A 184 -18.43 3.95 -17.80
C ALA A 184 -19.40 3.83 -18.98
N SER A 185 -18.88 3.38 -20.14
CA SER A 185 -19.69 3.07 -21.31
C SER A 185 -20.72 1.97 -21.01
N ALA A 186 -20.28 0.88 -20.37
CA ALA A 186 -21.16 -0.23 -19.97
C ALA A 186 -22.26 0.18 -18.98
N LEU A 187 -22.01 1.22 -18.18
CA LEU A 187 -22.94 1.73 -17.16
C LEU A 187 -23.70 2.98 -17.61
N GLY A 188 -23.56 3.43 -18.86
CA GLY A 188 -24.27 4.59 -19.39
C GLY A 188 -23.92 5.92 -18.71
N VAL A 189 -22.72 6.03 -18.14
CA VAL A 189 -22.26 7.23 -17.42
C VAL A 189 -21.46 8.12 -18.36
N GLU A 190 -22.03 9.26 -18.76
CA GLU A 190 -21.42 10.18 -19.73
C GLU A 190 -20.29 11.05 -19.14
N ASP A 191 -20.26 11.24 -17.82
CA ASP A 191 -19.28 12.13 -17.17
C ASP A 191 -18.00 11.39 -16.78
N LYS A 192 -16.85 11.79 -17.33
CA LYS A 192 -15.52 11.18 -17.09
C LYS A 192 -15.11 11.15 -15.61
N LYS A 193 -15.59 12.07 -14.77
CA LYS A 193 -15.32 12.03 -13.30
C LYS A 193 -16.20 11.01 -12.59
N VAL A 194 -17.45 10.89 -13.03
CA VAL A 194 -18.38 9.89 -12.50
C VAL A 194 -17.94 8.50 -12.97
N ALA A 195 -17.50 8.36 -14.22
CA ALA A 195 -16.90 7.17 -14.81
C ALA A 195 -15.78 6.53 -13.96
N ALA A 196 -14.81 7.30 -13.48
CA ALA A 196 -13.70 6.78 -12.66
C ALA A 196 -14.16 6.36 -11.25
N ILE A 197 -15.13 7.07 -10.67
CA ILE A 197 -15.74 6.70 -9.39
C ILE A 197 -16.58 5.43 -9.56
N THR A 198 -17.37 5.36 -10.64
CA THR A 198 -18.16 4.19 -11.00
C THR A 198 -17.26 3.01 -11.39
N ALA A 199 -16.08 3.22 -11.96
CA ALA A 199 -15.07 2.18 -12.21
C ALA A 199 -14.65 1.49 -10.91
N ALA A 200 -14.29 2.30 -9.92
CA ALA A 200 -13.90 1.83 -8.60
C ALA A 200 -15.08 1.23 -7.80
N VAL A 201 -16.30 1.75 -7.97
CA VAL A 201 -17.52 1.28 -7.29
C VAL A 201 -18.14 0.04 -7.96
N GLY A 202 -18.16 -0.02 -9.29
CA GLY A 202 -18.72 -1.12 -10.08
C GLY A 202 -17.86 -2.39 -10.01
N ALA A 203 -16.54 -2.24 -9.94
CA ALA A 203 -15.64 -3.34 -9.59
C ALA A 203 -15.91 -3.91 -8.19
N TYR A 204 -16.33 -3.06 -7.25
CA TYR A 204 -16.67 -3.49 -5.90
C TYR A 204 -18.04 -4.19 -5.83
N ILE A 205 -19.05 -3.68 -6.54
CA ILE A 205 -20.41 -4.26 -6.56
C ILE A 205 -20.40 -5.63 -7.27
N SER A 206 -19.73 -5.75 -8.41
CA SER A 206 -19.64 -7.03 -9.15
C SER A 206 -18.85 -8.13 -8.43
N ALA A 207 -17.98 -7.78 -7.47
CA ALA A 207 -17.30 -8.73 -6.59
C ALA A 207 -18.20 -9.26 -5.46
N GLY A 208 -19.27 -8.54 -5.10
CA GLY A 208 -20.24 -8.94 -4.07
C GLY A 208 -21.39 -9.81 -4.59
N GLU A 209 -21.65 -9.81 -5.89
CA GLU A 209 -22.75 -10.58 -6.52
C GLU A 209 -22.36 -12.01 -6.91
N ARG A 210 -21.11 -12.43 -6.68
CA ARG A 210 -20.74 -13.86 -6.75
C ARG A 210 -20.95 -14.52 -5.39
N LYS A 211 -22.21 -14.83 -5.09
CA LYS A 211 -22.60 -15.89 -4.14
C LYS A 211 -23.67 -16.76 -4.77
#